data_AF-A0A955SL86-F1
#
_entry.id   AF-A0A955SL86-F1
#
_cell.length_a   1.000
_cell.length_b   1.000
_cell.length_c   1.000
_cell.angle_alpha   90.00
_cell.angle_beta   90.00
_cell.angle_gamma   90.00
#
_symmetry.space_group_name_H-M   'P 1'
#
loop_
_entity.id
_entity.type
_entity.pdbx_description
1 polymer ?
#
loop_
_entity_poly.entity_id
_entity_poly.type
_entity_poly.pdbx_seq_one_letter_code
_entity_poly.pdbx_strand_id
1 'polypeptide(L)' 'MSDIPPNFGVQKFATQEEAIEYLKNLGFRKTLERSDYDVYETEQEPKKRATIYQEKDGKYFVGQHVEKK' A
#
# COMPACT_ATOMS: atom_id res chain seq x y z
N MET A 1 19.28 6.34 0.82
CA MET A 1 18.54 5.83 -0.35
C MET A 1 17.91 4.52 0.08
N SER A 2 16.60 4.49 0.29
CA SER A 2 15.93 3.25 0.72
C SER A 2 15.76 2.33 -0.49
N ASP A 3 16.32 1.14 -0.36
CA ASP A 3 16.33 0.03 -1.32
C ASP A 3 14.91 -0.57 -1.40
N ILE A 4 14.05 0.06 -2.18
CA ILE A 4 12.70 -0.45 -2.48
C ILE A 4 12.84 -1.32 -3.74
N PRO A 5 12.49 -2.62 -3.69
CA PRO A 5 12.66 -3.50 -4.83
C PRO A 5 11.93 -2.95 -6.07
N PRO A 6 12.49 -3.13 -7.28
CA PRO A 6 12.15 -2.38 -8.50
C PRO A 6 10.79 -2.72 -9.12
N ASN A 7 9.93 -3.49 -8.44
CA ASN A 7 8.59 -3.78 -8.93
C ASN A 7 7.59 -3.18 -7.96
N PHE A 8 6.95 -2.10 -8.42
CA PHE A 8 5.80 -1.36 -7.87
C PHE A 8 6.14 -0.03 -7.18
N GLY A 9 5.63 1.04 -7.80
CA GLY A 9 5.88 2.42 -7.41
C GLY A 9 5.33 2.72 -6.02
N VAL A 10 6.16 3.34 -5.21
CA VAL A 10 5.75 3.90 -3.93
C VAL A 10 5.05 5.22 -4.20
N GLN A 11 3.73 5.23 -4.02
CA GLN A 11 2.92 6.43 -4.20
C GLN A 11 2.79 7.16 -2.86
N LYS A 12 3.07 8.46 -2.86
CA LYS A 12 3.01 9.32 -1.68
C LYS A 12 1.69 10.09 -1.65
N PHE A 13 1.13 10.21 -0.46
CA PHE A 13 -0.11 10.92 -0.18
C PHE A 13 0.06 11.85 1.02
N ALA A 14 -0.69 12.96 1.03
CA ALA A 14 -0.64 13.89 2.15
C ALA A 14 -1.43 13.34 3.35
N THR A 15 -2.50 12.58 3.10
CA THR A 15 -3.34 11.97 4.14
C THR A 15 -3.49 10.47 3.97
N GLN A 16 -3.89 9.79 5.05
CA GLN A 16 -4.21 8.36 5.03
C GLN A 16 -5.42 8.08 4.15
N GLU A 17 -6.42 8.99 4.17
CA GLU A 17 -7.65 8.86 3.39
C GLU A 17 -7.36 8.82 1.89
N GLU A 18 -6.49 9.70 1.39
CA GLU A 18 -6.07 9.70 -0.02
C GLU A 18 -5.39 8.37 -0.42
N ALA A 19 -4.52 7.85 0.44
CA ALA A 19 -3.86 6.57 0.22
C ALA A 19 -4.86 5.40 0.19
N ILE A 20 -5.87 5.44 1.07
CA ILE A 20 -6.96 4.46 1.12
C ILE A 20 -7.83 4.55 -0.13
N GLU A 21 -8.24 5.75 -0.54
CA GLU A 21 -9.06 5.97 -1.74
C GLU A 21 -8.33 5.50 -3.00
N TYR A 22 -7.04 5.77 -3.11
CA TYR A 22 -6.21 5.25 -4.19
C TYR A 22 -6.26 3.71 -4.25
N LEU A 23 -6.10 3.04 -3.11
CA LEU A 23 -6.17 1.57 -3.05
C LEU A 23 -7.57 1.04 -3.39
N LYS A 24 -8.63 1.69 -2.91
CA LYS A 24 -10.01 1.34 -3.27
C LYS A 24 -10.27 1.48 -4.77
N ASN A 25 -9.80 2.55 -5.40
CA ASN A 25 -9.92 2.78 -6.84
C ASN A 25 -9.18 1.73 -7.67
N LEU A 26 -8.09 1.17 -7.13
CA LEU A 26 -7.36 0.05 -7.73
C LEU A 26 -7.99 -1.32 -7.43
N GLY A 27 -9.12 -1.38 -6.72
CA GLY A 27 -9.80 -2.62 -6.38
C GLY A 27 -9.14 -3.39 -5.23
N PHE A 28 -8.31 -2.72 -4.42
CA PHE A 28 -7.82 -3.27 -3.16
C PHE A 28 -8.80 -2.98 -2.04
N ARG A 29 -9.01 -3.97 -1.16
CA ARG A 29 -9.79 -3.84 0.07
C ARG A 29 -8.91 -4.09 1.26
N LYS A 30 -9.15 -3.36 2.35
CA LYS A 30 -8.45 -3.61 3.62
C LYS A 30 -8.82 -5.00 4.11
N THR A 31 -7.82 -5.85 4.34
CA THR A 31 -8.01 -7.21 4.85
C THR A 31 -7.42 -7.39 6.23
N LEU A 32 -6.41 -6.59 6.59
CA LEU A 32 -5.77 -6.66 7.90
C LEU A 32 -5.43 -5.25 8.39
N GLU A 33 -5.79 -4.98 9.64
CA GLU A 33 -5.37 -3.79 10.38
C GLU A 33 -4.24 -4.20 11.33
N ARG A 34 -3.10 -3.50 11.29
CA ARG A 34 -2.03 -3.62 12.30
C ARG A 34 -1.80 -2.26 12.92
N SER A 35 -1.25 -2.24 14.13
CA SER A 35 -0.89 -1.00 14.84
C SER A 35 0.09 -0.12 14.05
N ASP A 36 0.92 -0.72 13.19
CA ASP A 36 1.99 -0.04 12.46
C ASP A 36 1.71 0.16 10.96
N TYR A 37 0.83 -0.66 10.35
CA TYR A 37 0.48 -0.58 8.94
C TYR A 37 -0.83 -1.32 8.64
N ASP A 38 -1.51 -0.87 7.60
CA ASP A 38 -2.70 -1.55 7.10
C ASP A 38 -2.36 -2.40 5.87
N VAL A 39 -2.91 -3.62 5.78
CA VAL A 39 -2.76 -4.49 4.61
C VAL A 39 -4.04 -4.49 3.81
N TYR A 40 -3.88 -4.34 2.51
CA TYR A 40 -4.92 -4.36 1.51
C TYR A 40 -4.64 -5.44 0.48
N GLU A 41 -5.67 -6.18 0.09
CA GLU A 41 -5.57 -7.24 -0.90
C GLU A 41 -6.67 -7.05 -1.94
N THR A 42 -6.47 -7.56 -3.15
CA THR A 42 -7.49 -7.53 -4.21
C THR A 42 -7.98 -8.94 -4.51
N GLU A 43 -9.29 -9.10 -4.75
CA GLU A 43 -9.88 -10.40 -5.12
C GLU A 43 -9.48 -10.84 -6.53
N GLN A 44 -9.15 -9.89 -7.41
CA GLN A 44 -8.77 -10.17 -8.78
C GLN A 44 -7.39 -10.81 -8.87
N GLU A 45 -6.49 -10.46 -7.96
CA GLU A 45 -5.12 -10.96 -7.93
C GLU A 45 -4.69 -11.25 -6.47
N PRO A 46 -4.87 -12.49 -5.98
CA PRO A 46 -4.52 -12.85 -4.60
C PRO A 46 -3.02 -12.73 -4.29
N LYS A 47 -2.19 -12.49 -5.30
CA LYS A 47 -0.74 -12.25 -5.18
C LYS A 47 -0.36 -10.77 -5.08
N LYS A 48 -1.34 -9.86 -5.26
CA LYS A 48 -1.15 -8.42 -5.11
C LYS A 48 -1.63 -7.99 -3.73
N ARG A 49 -0.70 -7.48 -2.94
CA ARG A 49 -0.97 -6.84 -1.65
C ARG A 49 -0.54 -5.39 -1.72
N ALA A 50 -1.15 -4.55 -0.92
CA ALA A 50 -0.69 -3.20 -0.70
C ALA A 50 -0.65 -2.91 0.81
N THR A 51 0.31 -2.09 1.20
CA THR A 51 0.48 -1.66 2.58
C THR A 51 0.49 -0.14 2.64
N ILE A 52 -0.18 0.42 3.64
CA ILE A 52 -0.06 1.85 3.94
C ILE A 52 0.83 1.99 5.17
N TYR A 53 1.90 2.78 5.04
CA TYR A 53 2.76 3.17 6.16
C TYR A 53 2.90 4.69 6.22
N GLN A 54 3.00 5.21 7.45
CA GLN A 54 3.20 6.63 7.71
C GLN A 54 4.69 6.89 7.94
N GLU A 55 5.28 7.82 7.18
CA GLU A 55 6.65 8.27 7.45
C GLU A 55 6.70 9.31 8.58
N LYS A 56 7.89 9.52 9.13
CA LYS A 56 8.17 10.52 10.18
C LYS A 56 7.80 11.96 9.79
N ASP A 57 7.71 12.24 8.49
CA ASP A 57 7.29 13.53 7.93
C ASP A 57 5.75 13.72 7.90
N GLY A 58 5.00 12.74 8.42
CA GLY A 58 3.53 12.75 8.45
C GLY A 58 2.86 12.32 7.14
N LYS A 59 3.64 12.11 6.06
CA LYS A 59 3.19 11.63 4.76
C LYS A 59 2.87 10.13 4.78
N TYR A 60 1.91 9.73 3.97
CA TYR A 60 1.48 8.34 3.81
C TYR A 60 1.98 7.74 2.52
N PHE A 61 2.35 6.47 2.59
CA PHE A 61 3.00 5.76 1.51
C PHE A 61 2.29 4.45 1.26
N VAL A 62 1.96 4.22 0.00
CA VAL A 62 1.39 2.96 -0.46
C VAL A 62 2.52 2.11 -1.05
N GLY A 63 2.90 1.04 -0.36
CA GLY A 63 3.78 -0.01 -0.89
C GLY A 63 2.94 -1.12 -1.49
N GLN A 64 3.05 -1.38 -2.79
CA GLN A 64 2.40 -2.55 -3.40
C GLN A 64 3.41 -3.69 -3.51
N HIS A 65 3.02 -4.87 -3.03
CA HIS A 65 3.81 -6.09 -3.06
C HIS A 65 3.14 -7.07 -4.03
N VAL A 66 3.89 -7.50 -5.05
CA VAL A 66 3.45 -8.53 -5.99
C VAL A 66 4.43 -9.68 -5.94
N GLU A 67 3.98 -10.84 -5.47
CA GLU A 67 4.78 -12.05 -5.49
C GLU A 67 4.98 -12.49 -6.96
N LYS A 68 6.18 -12.26 -7.51
CA LYS A 68 6.58 -12.83 -8.80
C LYS A 68 6.79 -14.34 -8.61
N LYS A 69 6.12 -15.11 -9.46
CA LYS A 69 6.19 -16.58 -9.53
C LYS A 69 7.55 -17.04 -10.05
#